data_AF-A0A533X7Q1-F1
#
_entry.id   AF-A0A533X7Q1-F1
#
_cell.length_a   1.000
_cell.length_b   1.000
_cell.length_c   1.000
_cell.angle_alpha   90.00
_cell.angle_beta   90.00
_cell.angle_gamma   90.00
#
_symmetry.space_group_name_H-M   'P 1'
#
loop_
_entity.id
_entity.type
_entity.pdbx_description
1 polymer ?
#
loop_
_entity_poly.entity_id
_entity_poly.type
_entity_poly.pdbx_seq_one_letter_code
_entity_poly.pdbx_strand_id
1 'polypeptide(L)'
;SGVAVGSETLLKRAAVEIYYREGKGVFKKPKAKTTNLYDYIRSKGFSIIDLTTLEQLSDASNFLCIKDGTILAVEVDRQAKNVLESLSYQAKQHPNRYGRLLDQAQKDYQHLKETGGFFPHKREIYHHGIDAFPITLTNLTGGYGGPHCMTAILERG
;
A
#
# COMPACT_ATOMS: atom_id res chain seq x y z
N SER A 1 -16.70 2.14 9.33
CA SER A 1 -15.62 3.15 9.33
C SER A 1 -14.84 3.02 8.04
N GLY A 2 -14.26 4.11 7.52
CA GLY A 2 -13.41 4.01 6.32
C GLY A 2 -12.10 3.30 6.62
N VAL A 3 -11.48 2.68 5.62
CA VAL A 3 -10.18 2.02 5.74
C VAL A 3 -9.22 2.58 4.69
N ALA A 4 -8.01 2.90 5.13
CA ALA A 4 -6.87 3.20 4.27
C ALA A 4 -5.84 2.07 4.41
N VAL A 5 -5.12 1.77 3.33
CA VAL A 5 -4.09 0.74 3.31
C VAL A 5 -2.78 1.40 2.89
N GLY A 6 -1.72 1.21 3.67
CA GLY A 6 -0.43 1.83 3.38
C GLY A 6 0.57 1.62 4.51
N SER A 7 1.83 1.96 4.25
CA SER A 7 2.88 1.81 5.26
C SER A 7 2.82 2.95 6.28
N GLU A 8 2.50 2.63 7.52
CA GLU A 8 2.46 3.60 8.61
C GLU A 8 3.77 4.38 8.74
N THR A 9 4.91 3.70 8.54
CA THR A 9 6.23 4.35 8.60
C THR A 9 6.36 5.46 7.56
N LEU A 10 5.90 5.23 6.32
CA LEU A 10 5.93 6.24 5.27
C LEU A 10 4.86 7.32 5.52
N LEU A 11 3.65 6.92 5.92
CA LEU A 11 2.56 7.84 6.21
C LEU A 11 2.91 8.84 7.34
N LYS A 12 3.62 8.38 8.38
CA LYS A 12 4.08 9.24 9.50
C LYS A 12 5.19 10.21 9.08
N ARG A 13 5.99 9.86 8.07
CA ARG A 13 7.08 10.71 7.53
C ARG A 13 6.61 11.67 6.45
N ALA A 14 5.50 11.38 5.78
CA ALA A 14 4.93 12.21 4.73
C ALA A 14 4.27 13.46 5.32
N ALA A 15 5.00 14.59 5.33
CA ALA A 15 4.42 15.89 5.67
C ALA A 15 3.36 16.29 4.65
N VAL A 16 2.21 16.80 5.12
CA VAL A 16 1.10 17.21 4.25
C VAL A 16 0.69 18.66 4.48
N GLU A 17 0.25 19.30 3.40
CA GLU A 17 -0.36 20.63 3.44
C GLU A 17 -1.83 20.52 3.10
N ILE A 18 -2.69 21.02 3.99
CA ILE A 18 -4.15 20.88 3.85
C ILE A 18 -4.73 22.22 3.37
N TYR A 19 -5.40 22.16 2.23
CA TYR A 19 -6.09 23.31 1.63
C TYR A 19 -7.60 23.13 1.76
N TYR A 20 -8.30 24.20 2.12
CA TYR A 20 -9.75 24.24 2.22
C TYR A 20 -10.30 25.14 1.12
N ARG A 21 -11.39 24.71 0.50
CA ARG A 21 -12.08 25.49 -0.51
C ARG A 21 -12.93 26.57 0.18
N GLU A 22 -12.59 27.84 -0.05
CA GLU A 22 -13.39 28.99 0.42
C GLU A 22 -14.34 29.53 -0.67
N GLY A 23 -14.14 29.13 -1.93
CA GLY A 23 -14.98 29.57 -3.05
C GLY A 23 -14.68 28.82 -4.34
N LYS A 24 -15.28 29.26 -5.46
CA LYS A 24 -14.99 28.68 -6.78
C LYS A 24 -13.54 29.01 -7.19
N GLY A 25 -12.70 27.98 -7.28
CA GLY A 25 -11.28 28.13 -7.63
C GLY A 25 -10.39 28.73 -6.54
N VAL A 26 -10.94 29.04 -5.35
CA VAL A 26 -10.19 29.66 -4.25
C VAL A 26 -9.97 28.66 -3.14
N PHE A 27 -8.69 28.40 -2.84
CA PHE A 27 -8.25 27.49 -1.80
C PHE A 27 -7.34 28.23 -0.83
N LYS A 28 -7.52 27.95 0.46
CA LYS A 28 -6.72 28.57 1.52
C LYS A 28 -6.12 27.53 2.43
N LYS A 29 -4.87 27.77 2.79
CA LYS A 29 -4.15 27.02 3.82
C LYS A 29 -4.42 27.65 5.18
N PRO A 30 -4.90 26.90 6.19
CA PRO A 30 -5.03 27.43 7.55
C PRO A 30 -3.64 27.80 8.08
N LYS A 31 -3.57 28.83 8.92
CA LYS A 31 -2.30 29.20 9.56
C LYS A 31 -1.86 28.09 10.54
N ALA A 32 -0.62 27.63 10.37
CA ALA A 32 0.20 26.92 11.37
C ALA A 32 -0.28 25.56 11.90
N LYS A 33 -0.90 24.70 11.09
CA LYS A 33 -1.04 23.27 11.45
C LYS A 33 -0.19 22.40 10.53
N THR A 34 1.04 22.12 10.95
CA THR A 34 1.84 21.04 10.35
C THR A 34 1.27 19.70 10.82
N THR A 35 1.14 18.75 9.91
CA THR A 35 0.70 17.38 10.21
C THR A 35 1.33 16.43 9.20
N ASN A 36 1.21 15.13 9.43
CA ASN A 36 1.63 14.10 8.50
C ASN A 36 0.40 13.37 7.92
N LEU A 37 0.62 12.58 6.88
CA LEU A 37 -0.47 11.89 6.18
C LEU A 37 -1.17 10.87 7.10
N TYR A 38 -0.44 10.22 8.01
CA TYR A 38 -1.01 9.28 8.99
C TYR A 38 -2.04 9.98 9.90
N ASP A 39 -1.65 11.08 10.55
CA ASP A 39 -2.49 11.84 11.47
C ASP A 39 -3.68 12.45 10.73
N TYR A 40 -3.46 12.94 9.50
CA TYR A 40 -4.54 13.45 8.67
C TYR A 40 -5.59 12.38 8.38
N ILE A 41 -5.18 11.19 7.90
CA ILE A 41 -6.08 10.07 7.59
C ILE A 41 -6.86 9.65 8.84
N ARG A 42 -6.18 9.48 9.99
CA ARG A 42 -6.83 9.13 11.26
C ARG A 42 -7.83 10.20 11.70
N SER A 43 -7.50 11.49 11.56
CA SER A 43 -8.41 12.60 11.91
C SER A 43 -9.71 12.63 11.08
N LYS A 44 -9.72 11.97 9.92
CA LYS A 44 -10.91 11.79 9.07
C LYS A 44 -11.73 10.55 9.43
N GLY A 45 -11.37 9.81 10.48
CA GLY A 45 -12.08 8.64 10.96
C GLY A 45 -11.74 7.34 10.22
N PHE A 46 -10.64 7.31 9.47
CA PHE A 46 -10.18 6.10 8.79
C PHE A 46 -9.34 5.24 9.73
N SER A 47 -9.52 3.92 9.63
CA SER A 47 -8.55 2.95 10.13
C SER A 47 -7.44 2.75 9.10
N ILE A 48 -6.26 2.35 9.55
CA ILE A 48 -5.12 2.08 8.67
C ILE A 48 -4.74 0.62 8.80
N ILE A 49 -4.74 -0.11 7.69
CA ILE A 49 -4.12 -1.42 7.56
C ILE A 49 -2.67 -1.19 7.14
N ASP A 50 -1.74 -1.51 8.04
CA ASP A 50 -0.31 -1.31 7.79
C ASP A 50 0.22 -2.31 6.76
N LEU A 51 1.09 -1.81 5.88
CA LEU A 51 1.84 -2.61 4.92
C LEU A 51 3.32 -2.62 5.28
N THR A 52 3.89 -3.83 5.26
CA THR A 52 5.34 -4.02 5.32
C THR A 52 6.06 -3.45 4.09
N THR A 53 7.39 -3.40 4.14
CA THR A 53 8.18 -2.99 2.98
C THR A 53 8.03 -4.00 1.84
N LEU A 54 8.05 -5.29 2.15
CA LEU A 54 7.87 -6.34 1.15
C LEU A 54 6.50 -6.30 0.47
N GLU A 55 5.42 -6.08 1.24
CA GLU A 55 4.08 -5.97 0.67
C GLU A 55 3.97 -4.77 -0.29
N GLN A 56 4.57 -3.63 0.06
CA GLN A 56 4.62 -2.47 -0.84
C GLN A 56 5.40 -2.76 -2.12
N LEU A 57 6.55 -3.44 -2.01
CA LEU A 57 7.34 -3.85 -3.18
C LEU A 57 6.63 -4.91 -4.04
N SER A 58 5.59 -5.53 -3.51
CA SER A 58 4.75 -6.53 -4.19
C SER A 58 3.40 -5.95 -4.63
N ASP A 59 3.31 -4.64 -4.79
CA ASP A 59 2.12 -3.91 -5.28
C ASP A 59 0.85 -4.05 -4.40
N ALA A 60 1.01 -4.37 -3.10
CA ALA A 60 -0.13 -4.56 -2.20
C ALA A 60 -1.04 -3.33 -2.10
N SER A 61 -0.51 -2.10 -2.16
CA SER A 61 -1.30 -0.87 -2.11
C SER A 61 -1.97 -0.51 -3.45
N ASN A 62 -1.67 -1.25 -4.52
CA ASN A 62 -2.19 -0.99 -5.87
C ASN A 62 -3.45 -1.81 -6.21
N PHE A 63 -4.25 -2.16 -5.20
CA PHE A 63 -5.53 -2.84 -5.42
C PHE A 63 -6.58 -1.90 -6.01
N LEU A 64 -7.52 -2.47 -6.75
CA LEU A 64 -8.66 -1.75 -7.31
C LEU A 64 -9.88 -1.91 -6.39
N CYS A 65 -10.47 -0.81 -5.93
CA CYS A 65 -11.78 -0.84 -5.29
C CYS A 65 -12.87 -1.02 -6.35
N ILE A 66 -13.61 -2.12 -6.30
CA ILE A 66 -14.67 -2.43 -7.27
C ILE A 66 -16.08 -2.08 -6.76
N LYS A 67 -16.28 -2.10 -5.44
CA LYS A 67 -17.45 -1.56 -4.73
C LYS A 67 -17.04 -1.26 -3.28
N ASP A 68 -17.92 -0.64 -2.50
CA ASP A 68 -17.64 -0.36 -1.10
C ASP A 68 -17.29 -1.64 -0.33
N GLY A 69 -16.13 -1.60 0.34
CA GLY A 69 -15.61 -2.76 1.08
C GLY A 69 -15.13 -3.91 0.20
N THR A 70 -15.00 -3.76 -1.11
CA THR A 70 -14.57 -4.85 -1.99
C THR A 70 -13.44 -4.45 -2.92
N ILE A 71 -12.39 -5.26 -2.93
CA ILE A 71 -11.15 -4.99 -3.64
C ILE A 71 -10.74 -6.13 -4.56
N LEU A 72 -10.15 -5.79 -5.69
CA LEU A 72 -9.36 -6.69 -6.52
C LEU A 72 -7.88 -6.42 -6.21
N ALA A 73 -7.19 -7.39 -5.63
CA ALA A 73 -5.88 -7.21 -5.02
C ALA A 73 -4.84 -8.16 -5.60
N VAL A 74 -3.57 -7.77 -5.55
CA VAL A 74 -2.46 -8.67 -5.88
C VAL A 74 -2.35 -9.75 -4.80
N GLU A 75 -2.22 -11.01 -5.22
CA GLU A 75 -1.86 -12.12 -4.32
C GLU A 75 -0.39 -12.01 -3.91
N VAL A 76 -0.10 -11.32 -2.81
CA VAL A 76 1.28 -10.96 -2.43
C VAL A 76 2.12 -12.19 -2.10
N ASP A 77 1.58 -13.21 -1.44
CA ASP A 77 2.35 -14.42 -1.08
C ASP A 77 2.97 -15.07 -2.33
N ARG A 78 2.22 -15.06 -3.45
CA ARG A 78 2.70 -15.60 -4.73
C ARG A 78 3.75 -14.72 -5.41
N GLN A 79 3.76 -13.41 -5.14
CA GLN A 79 4.70 -12.47 -5.76
C GLN A 79 5.96 -12.24 -4.94
N ALA A 80 5.86 -12.32 -3.62
CA ALA A 80 6.90 -11.95 -2.67
C ALA A 80 8.24 -12.63 -2.94
N LYS A 81 8.23 -13.92 -3.33
CA LYS A 81 9.46 -14.66 -3.68
C LYS A 81 10.18 -14.04 -4.88
N ASN A 82 9.46 -13.77 -5.95
CA ASN A 82 10.04 -13.18 -7.16
C ASN A 82 10.57 -11.77 -6.90
N VAL A 83 9.87 -11.00 -6.05
CA VAL A 83 10.32 -9.68 -5.59
C VAL A 83 11.63 -9.79 -4.81
N LEU A 84 11.73 -10.73 -3.87
CA LEU A 84 12.95 -10.97 -3.10
C LEU A 84 14.13 -11.44 -3.98
N GLU A 85 13.88 -12.32 -4.93
CA GLU A 85 14.89 -12.79 -5.88
C GLU A 85 15.42 -11.64 -6.74
N SER A 86 14.51 -10.84 -7.30
CA SER A 86 14.84 -9.65 -8.10
C SER A 86 15.63 -8.64 -7.26
N LEU A 87 15.18 -8.38 -6.02
CA LEU A 87 15.85 -7.47 -5.10
C LEU A 87 17.23 -8.00 -4.67
N SER A 88 17.37 -9.32 -4.48
CA SER A 88 18.65 -9.97 -4.19
C SER A 88 19.64 -9.80 -5.33
N TYR A 89 19.18 -9.99 -6.58
CA TYR A 89 19.98 -9.71 -7.76
C TYR A 89 20.44 -8.25 -7.80
N GLN A 90 19.54 -7.29 -7.58
CA GLN A 90 19.87 -5.86 -7.56
C GLN A 90 20.84 -5.49 -6.42
N ALA A 91 20.70 -6.10 -5.24
CA ALA A 91 21.59 -5.87 -4.11
C ALA A 91 23.00 -6.41 -4.34
N LYS A 92 23.17 -7.49 -5.11
CA LYS A 92 24.51 -7.96 -5.52
C LYS A 92 25.21 -6.95 -6.43
N GLN A 93 24.47 -6.31 -7.34
CA GLN A 93 25.02 -5.31 -8.27
C GLN A 93 25.24 -3.95 -7.62
N HIS A 94 24.34 -3.55 -6.71
CA HIS A 94 24.34 -2.23 -6.07
C HIS A 94 24.08 -2.34 -4.55
N PRO A 95 25.04 -2.90 -3.78
CA PRO A 95 24.84 -3.23 -2.37
C PRO A 95 24.53 -2.01 -1.50
N ASN A 96 25.17 -0.88 -1.77
CA ASN A 96 24.94 0.35 -0.99
C ASN A 96 23.53 0.92 -1.17
N ARG A 97 22.86 0.61 -2.30
CA ARG A 97 21.51 1.09 -2.59
C ARG A 97 20.43 0.14 -2.11
N TYR A 98 20.61 -1.17 -2.35
CA TYR A 98 19.55 -2.16 -2.12
C TYR A 98 19.82 -3.12 -0.96
N GLY A 99 21.04 -3.16 -0.39
CA GLY A 99 21.38 -4.10 0.69
C GLY A 99 20.44 -3.98 1.89
N ARG A 100 20.30 -2.77 2.44
CA ARG A 100 19.37 -2.53 3.57
C ARG A 100 17.90 -2.80 3.22
N LEU A 101 17.51 -2.55 1.97
CA LEU A 101 16.15 -2.81 1.50
C LEU A 101 15.89 -4.32 1.44
N LEU A 102 16.86 -5.10 0.95
CA LEU A 102 16.80 -6.56 0.94
C LEU A 102 16.73 -7.12 2.36
N ASP A 103 17.59 -6.63 3.26
CA ASP A 103 17.58 -7.06 4.66
C ASP A 103 16.21 -6.84 5.31
N GLN A 104 15.59 -5.68 5.06
CA GLN A 104 14.25 -5.40 5.58
C GLN A 104 13.19 -6.28 4.93
N ALA A 105 13.21 -6.43 3.60
CA ALA A 105 12.24 -7.24 2.88
C ALA A 105 12.30 -8.73 3.29
N GLN A 106 13.50 -9.26 3.55
CA GLN A 106 13.68 -10.62 4.07
C GLN A 106 13.12 -10.78 5.48
N LYS A 107 13.32 -9.80 6.36
CA LYS A 107 12.72 -9.79 7.70
C LYS A 107 11.19 -9.75 7.62
N ASP A 108 10.65 -8.89 6.76
CA ASP A 108 9.21 -8.78 6.52
C ASP A 108 8.64 -10.12 6.02
N TYR A 109 9.33 -10.80 5.09
CA TYR A 109 8.89 -12.11 4.60
C TYR A 109 8.77 -13.14 5.71
N GLN A 110 9.78 -13.26 6.59
CA GLN A 110 9.72 -14.21 7.70
C GLN A 110 8.58 -13.86 8.66
N HIS A 111 8.44 -12.58 9.01
CA HIS A 111 7.35 -12.10 9.86
C HIS A 111 5.97 -12.41 9.28
N LEU A 112 5.76 -12.20 7.97
CA LEU A 112 4.49 -12.47 7.29
C LEU A 112 4.19 -13.98 7.23
N LYS A 113 5.22 -14.82 7.08
CA LYS A 113 5.07 -16.29 7.16
C LYS A 113 4.68 -16.76 8.56
N GLU A 114 5.29 -16.19 9.60
CA GLU A 114 5.02 -16.54 11.01
C GLU A 114 3.62 -16.08 11.45
N THR A 115 3.21 -14.87 11.06
CA THR A 115 1.90 -14.30 11.40
C THR A 115 0.78 -14.82 10.50
N GLY A 116 1.12 -15.46 9.38
CA GLY A 116 0.17 -16.08 8.46
C GLY A 116 -0.64 -15.09 7.63
N GLY A 117 -0.15 -13.87 7.41
CA GLY A 117 -0.95 -12.79 6.83
C GLY A 117 -0.19 -11.91 5.83
N PHE A 118 0.01 -12.41 4.62
CA PHE A 118 0.31 -11.57 3.46
C PHE A 118 -0.96 -10.88 2.98
N PHE A 119 -0.88 -9.63 2.53
CA PHE A 119 -1.99 -8.99 1.83
C PHE A 119 -2.45 -9.79 0.58
N PRO A 120 -3.76 -9.95 0.31
CA PRO A 120 -4.91 -9.42 1.06
C PRO A 120 -5.42 -10.35 2.19
N HIS A 121 -4.70 -11.40 2.56
CA HIS A 121 -5.11 -12.39 3.57
C HIS A 121 -4.75 -12.00 5.02
N LYS A 122 -4.55 -10.71 5.30
CA LYS A 122 -4.25 -10.23 6.65
C LYS A 122 -5.50 -10.30 7.54
N ARG A 123 -5.33 -10.50 8.84
CA ARG A 123 -6.44 -10.53 9.81
C ARG A 123 -7.28 -9.25 9.78
N GLU A 124 -6.62 -8.11 9.58
CA GLU A 124 -7.21 -6.78 9.51
C GLU A 124 -8.19 -6.63 8.33
N ILE A 125 -7.92 -7.31 7.21
CA ILE A 125 -8.81 -7.30 6.03
C ILE A 125 -10.15 -7.92 6.40
N TYR A 126 -10.12 -9.10 7.04
CA TYR A 126 -11.32 -9.77 7.53
C TYR A 126 -12.01 -9.00 8.66
N HIS A 127 -11.24 -8.45 9.61
CA HIS A 127 -11.77 -7.67 10.72
C HIS A 127 -12.57 -6.44 10.25
N HIS A 128 -12.11 -5.79 9.18
CA HIS A 128 -12.79 -4.66 8.56
C HIS A 128 -13.91 -5.05 7.59
N GLY A 129 -14.19 -6.35 7.42
CA GLY A 129 -15.22 -6.85 6.51
C GLY A 129 -14.91 -6.56 5.04
N ILE A 130 -13.62 -6.48 4.68
CA ILE A 130 -13.20 -6.24 3.31
C ILE A 130 -13.27 -7.56 2.53
N ASP A 131 -14.07 -7.57 1.46
CA ASP A 131 -14.19 -8.66 0.51
C ASP A 131 -13.08 -8.54 -0.55
N ALA A 132 -12.04 -9.35 -0.41
CA ALA A 132 -10.86 -9.29 -1.27
C ALA A 132 -10.85 -10.42 -2.30
N PHE A 133 -10.75 -10.05 -3.57
CA PHE A 133 -10.54 -10.95 -4.69
C PHE A 133 -9.06 -10.94 -5.07
N PRO A 134 -8.26 -11.94 -4.63
CA PRO A 134 -6.86 -12.00 -4.98
C PRO A 134 -6.68 -12.43 -6.45
N ILE A 135 -5.78 -11.76 -7.16
CA ILE A 135 -5.38 -12.11 -8.52
C ILE A 135 -3.87 -12.25 -8.65
N THR A 136 -3.46 -13.22 -9.46
CA THR A 136 -2.06 -13.49 -9.78
C THR A 136 -1.69 -12.71 -11.05
N LEU A 137 -0.82 -11.72 -10.90
CA LEU A 137 -0.39 -10.82 -11.97
C LEU A 137 1.11 -10.93 -12.27
N THR A 138 1.71 -12.08 -11.99
CA THR A 138 3.17 -12.30 -11.98
C THR A 138 3.91 -11.81 -13.22
N ASN A 139 3.30 -11.91 -14.41
CA ASN A 139 3.92 -11.46 -15.66
C ASN A 139 3.58 -10.00 -16.02
N LEU A 140 2.57 -9.42 -15.38
CA LEU A 140 2.09 -8.04 -15.62
C LEU A 140 2.70 -7.05 -14.61
N THR A 141 2.97 -7.48 -13.38
CA THR A 141 3.65 -6.65 -12.36
C THR A 141 5.12 -6.41 -12.66
N GLY A 142 5.73 -7.14 -13.60
CA GLY A 142 7.08 -6.85 -14.11
C GLY A 142 7.22 -5.44 -14.72
N GLY A 143 6.10 -4.80 -15.09
CA GLY A 143 6.03 -3.40 -15.53
C GLY A 143 5.79 -2.36 -14.43
N TYR A 144 5.85 -2.72 -13.14
CA TYR A 144 5.49 -1.89 -11.99
C TYR A 144 4.03 -1.42 -12.02
N GLY A 145 3.11 -2.32 -11.66
CA GLY A 145 1.69 -1.97 -11.60
C GLY A 145 0.80 -3.13 -11.16
N GLY A 146 -0.07 -2.85 -10.20
CA GLY A 146 -1.15 -3.73 -9.80
C GLY A 146 -2.47 -3.43 -10.51
N PRO A 147 -3.58 -4.01 -10.02
CA PRO A 147 -4.90 -3.86 -10.63
C PRO A 147 -5.32 -2.41 -10.82
N HIS A 148 -5.02 -1.52 -9.88
CA HIS A 148 -5.40 -0.11 -9.99
C HIS A 148 -4.75 0.57 -11.20
N CYS A 149 -3.43 0.42 -11.38
CA CYS A 149 -2.70 1.00 -12.50
C CYS A 149 -3.14 0.48 -13.87
N MET A 150 -3.65 -0.76 -13.93
CA MET A 150 -4.09 -1.39 -15.19
C MET A 150 -5.53 -1.08 -15.57
N THR A 151 -6.21 -0.21 -14.81
CA THR A 151 -7.62 0.10 -15.04
C THR A 151 -7.85 1.59 -15.31
N ALA A 152 -8.72 1.87 -16.27
CA ALA A 152 -9.29 3.19 -16.52
C ALA A 152 -10.80 3.10 -16.32
N ILE A 153 -11.30 3.71 -15.25
CA ILE A 153 -12.72 3.65 -14.88
C ILE A 153 -13.50 4.59 -15.81
N LEU A 154 -14.43 4.04 -16.59
CA LEU A 154 -15.31 4.82 -17.48
C LEU A 154 -16.57 5.31 -16.76
N GLU A 155 -17.09 4.51 -15.83
CA GLU A 155 -18.29 4.80 -15.04
C GLU A 155 -18.11 4.23 -13.62
N ARG A 156 -18.51 4.99 -12.61
CA ARG A 156 -18.52 4.59 -11.19
C ARG A 156 -19.75 5.18 -10.52
N GLY A 157 -20.59 4.30 -9.99
CA GLY A 157 -21.77 4.66 -9.20
C GLY A 157 -21.44 5.16 -7.80
#